data_AF-W7PPQ7-F1
#
_entry.id   AF-W7PPQ7-F1
#
_cell.length_a   1.000
_cell.length_b   1.000
_cell.length_c   1.000
_cell.angle_alpha   90.00
_cell.angle_beta   90.00
_cell.angle_gamma   90.00
#
_symmetry.space_group_name_H-M   'P 1'
#
loop_
_entity.id
_entity.type
_entity.pdbx_description
1 polymer ?
#
loop_
_entity_poly.entity_id
_entity_poly.type
_entity_poly.pdbx_seq_one_letter_code
_entity_poly.pdbx_strand_id
1 'polypeptide(L)'
;MQFSQRRISLAWGTSFAILVVCLLMGAIVASADSNGEQEEADSWLPSLITETPQEGFAMAVTLSQRGVVATQPDAEVRMAQRSEYDDDPDSLIAASQVIATHFRTVAAANDYWRE
;
A
#
# COMPACT_ATOMS: atom_id res chain seq x y z
N MET A 1 -67.91 50.52 -11.91
CA MET A 1 -67.44 51.26 -13.09
C MET A 1 -66.09 50.69 -13.49
N GLN A 2 -66.02 50.20 -14.74
CA GLN A 2 -64.84 49.93 -15.58
C GLN A 2 -63.77 48.89 -15.17
N PHE A 3 -63.87 47.77 -15.89
CA PHE A 3 -62.80 47.01 -16.52
C PHE A 3 -61.48 47.78 -16.75
N SER A 4 -60.36 47.14 -16.40
CA SER A 4 -59.15 47.24 -17.22
C SER A 4 -58.44 45.90 -17.27
N GLN A 5 -58.65 45.24 -18.40
CA GLN A 5 -57.93 44.08 -18.88
C GLN A 5 -56.47 44.47 -19.17
N ARG A 6 -55.50 43.78 -18.57
CA ARG A 6 -54.13 43.72 -19.10
C ARG A 6 -53.66 42.27 -19.20
N ARG A 7 -53.96 41.75 -20.39
CA ARG A 7 -53.27 40.73 -21.21
C ARG A 7 -52.06 40.09 -20.54
N ILE A 8 -52.23 38.80 -20.25
CA ILE A 8 -51.20 37.78 -20.10
C ILE A 8 -50.37 37.75 -21.40
N SER A 9 -49.06 37.96 -21.29
CA SER A 9 -48.10 37.62 -22.34
C SER A 9 -47.17 36.52 -21.82
N LEU A 10 -47.31 35.35 -22.44
CA LEU A 10 -46.47 34.18 -22.30
C LEU A 10 -45.00 34.52 -22.61
N ALA A 11 -44.08 34.21 -21.69
CA ALA A 11 -42.67 33.93 -22.00
C ALA A 11 -41.88 33.38 -20.79
N TRP A 12 -42.48 32.56 -19.91
CA TRP A 12 -41.80 32.06 -18.69
C TRP A 12 -41.78 30.52 -18.64
N GLY A 13 -41.92 29.86 -19.79
CA GLY A 13 -42.19 28.42 -19.85
C GLY A 13 -41.00 27.48 -20.05
N THR A 14 -39.84 27.97 -20.53
CA THR A 14 -38.78 27.06 -21.02
C THR A 14 -37.51 27.04 -20.17
N SER A 15 -37.25 28.05 -19.34
CA SER A 15 -36.02 28.09 -18.53
C SER A 15 -36.16 27.41 -17.17
N PHE A 16 -37.37 27.23 -16.63
CA PHE A 16 -37.55 26.59 -15.32
C PHE A 16 -37.52 25.06 -15.40
N ALA A 17 -37.89 24.46 -16.55
CA ALA A 17 -37.89 23.01 -16.73
C ALA A 17 -36.47 22.41 -16.80
N ILE A 18 -35.49 23.15 -17.34
CA ILE A 18 -34.10 22.68 -17.47
C ILE A 18 -33.41 22.64 -16.10
N LEU A 19 -33.75 23.58 -15.20
CA LEU A 19 -33.12 23.68 -13.88
C LEU A 19 -33.65 22.60 -12.90
N VAL A 20 -34.89 22.14 -13.08
CA VAL A 20 -35.48 21.04 -12.28
C VAL A 20 -34.98 19.66 -12.72
N VAL A 21 -34.70 19.45 -14.02
CA VAL A 21 -34.10 18.20 -14.51
C VAL A 21 -32.67 18.01 -14.00
N CYS A 22 -31.88 19.09 -13.88
CA CYS A 22 -30.55 19.01 -13.26
C CYS A 22 -30.59 18.69 -11.75
N LEU A 23 -31.64 19.11 -11.04
CA LEU A 23 -31.81 18.81 -9.61
C LEU A 23 -32.26 17.36 -9.34
N LEU A 24 -33.00 16.73 -10.26
CA LEU A 24 -33.40 15.32 -10.12
C LEU A 24 -32.34 14.32 -10.60
N MET A 25 -31.40 14.74 -11.45
CA MET A 25 -30.26 13.90 -11.90
C MET A 25 -29.04 13.96 -10.97
N GLY A 26 -29.04 14.82 -9.94
CA GLY A 26 -27.91 14.98 -9.02
C GLY A 26 -27.83 13.95 -7.88
N ALA A 27 -28.87 13.11 -7.68
CA ALA A 27 -28.96 12.21 -6.52
C ALA A 27 -28.61 10.74 -6.81
N ILE A 28 -28.22 10.38 -8.04
CA ILE A 28 -27.90 8.98 -8.42
C ILE A 28 -26.39 8.71 -8.50
N VAL A 29 -25.53 9.74 -8.56
CA VAL A 29 -24.07 9.58 -8.41
C VAL A 29 -23.70 9.76 -6.94
N ALA A 30 -24.19 8.85 -6.11
CA ALA A 30 -23.73 8.61 -4.74
C ALA A 30 -23.26 7.17 -4.62
N SER A 31 -22.26 6.83 -5.43
CA SER A 31 -21.37 5.69 -5.20
C SER A 31 -20.01 6.11 -5.74
N ALA A 32 -19.44 7.14 -5.10
CA ALA A 32 -18.01 7.35 -5.13
C ALA A 32 -17.40 6.17 -4.37
N ASP A 33 -17.14 5.08 -5.07
CA ASP A 33 -16.15 4.11 -4.62
C ASP A 33 -14.80 4.79 -4.84
N SER A 34 -14.39 5.59 -3.85
CA SER A 34 -13.03 6.10 -3.76
C SER A 34 -12.13 4.96 -3.29
N ASN A 35 -12.05 3.88 -4.07
CA ASN A 35 -10.87 3.06 -4.07
C ASN A 35 -9.81 3.87 -4.82
N GLY A 36 -9.18 4.77 -4.06
CA GLY A 36 -8.05 5.54 -4.53
C GLY A 36 -7.03 4.59 -5.14
N GLU A 37 -6.53 5.00 -6.29
CA GLU A 37 -5.35 4.45 -6.94
C GLU A 37 -4.24 4.30 -5.88
N GLN A 38 -3.97 3.07 -5.46
CA GLN A 38 -2.67 2.70 -4.94
C GLN A 38 -1.95 2.02 -6.10
N GLU A 39 -1.28 2.80 -6.93
CA GLU A 39 0.01 2.34 -7.44
C GLU A 39 0.88 2.10 -6.19
N GLU A 40 0.77 0.90 -5.59
CA GLU A 40 1.82 0.38 -4.75
C GLU A 40 3.06 0.36 -5.63
N ALA A 41 3.96 1.32 -5.43
CA ALA A 41 5.33 1.16 -5.88
C ALA A 41 5.78 -0.22 -5.40
N ASP A 42 6.11 -1.11 -6.34
CA ASP A 42 6.42 -2.53 -6.17
C ASP A 42 7.39 -2.74 -4.98
N SER A 43 6.83 -2.85 -3.78
CA SER A 43 7.60 -2.82 -2.55
C SER A 43 8.16 -4.21 -2.32
N TRP A 44 9.48 -4.33 -2.26
CA TRP A 44 10.12 -5.63 -2.07
C TRP A 44 9.77 -6.29 -0.72
N LEU A 45 9.25 -5.52 0.24
CA LEU A 45 8.80 -5.98 1.56
C LEU A 45 7.42 -5.39 1.88
N PRO A 46 6.34 -5.93 1.31
CA PRO A 46 4.99 -5.38 1.49
C PRO A 46 4.40 -5.73 2.86
N SER A 47 4.84 -6.83 3.49
CA SER A 47 4.32 -7.30 4.79
C SER A 47 5.37 -8.10 5.56
N LEU A 48 5.21 -8.15 6.88
CA LEU A 48 5.94 -9.06 7.77
C LEU A 48 5.14 -10.30 8.15
N ILE A 49 3.90 -10.43 7.66
CA ILE A 49 3.03 -11.57 7.95
C ILE A 49 3.40 -12.76 7.05
N THR A 50 3.53 -13.94 7.64
CA THR A 50 3.83 -15.21 6.98
C THR A 50 2.95 -16.33 7.52
N GLU A 51 2.62 -17.32 6.70
CA GLU A 51 1.70 -18.39 7.10
C GLU A 51 2.33 -19.35 8.10
N THR A 52 3.65 -19.57 7.98
CA THR A 52 4.37 -20.54 8.81
C THR A 52 5.64 -19.96 9.45
N PRO A 53 6.13 -20.57 10.55
CA PRO A 53 7.42 -20.20 11.13
C PRO A 53 8.60 -20.38 10.16
N GLN A 54 8.53 -21.36 9.27
CA GLN A 54 9.56 -21.62 8.26
C GLN A 54 9.66 -20.48 7.24
N GLU A 55 8.52 -19.98 6.76
CA GLU A 55 8.46 -18.79 5.91
C GLU A 55 8.95 -17.55 6.66
N GLY A 56 8.56 -17.40 7.93
CA GLY A 56 9.04 -16.32 8.78
C GLY A 56 10.56 -16.31 8.94
N PHE A 57 11.18 -17.50 9.06
CA PHE A 57 12.62 -17.64 9.10
C PHE A 57 13.27 -17.28 7.76
N ALA A 58 12.73 -17.77 6.64
CA ALA A 58 13.22 -17.41 5.30
C ALA A 58 13.13 -15.89 5.03
N MET A 59 12.07 -15.25 5.53
CA MET A 59 11.92 -13.80 5.49
C MET A 59 13.00 -13.11 6.33
N ALA A 60 13.27 -13.58 7.56
CA ALA A 60 14.32 -13.03 8.41
C ALA A 60 15.73 -13.12 7.78
N VAL A 61 16.03 -14.22 7.08
CA VAL A 61 17.26 -14.34 6.28
C VAL A 61 17.31 -13.28 5.18
N THR A 62 16.20 -13.09 4.46
CA THR A 62 16.09 -12.09 3.40
C THR A 62 16.29 -10.68 3.93
N LEU A 63 15.66 -10.32 5.05
CA LEU A 63 15.85 -9.03 5.72
C LEU A 63 17.32 -8.78 6.08
N SER A 64 17.98 -9.79 6.64
CA SER A 64 19.41 -9.72 7.00
C SER A 64 20.30 -9.43 5.79
N GLN A 65 20.06 -10.14 4.68
CA GLN A 65 20.81 -9.93 3.43
C GLN A 65 20.54 -8.56 2.81
N ARG A 66 19.30 -8.08 2.88
CA ARG A 66 18.90 -6.78 2.33
C ARG A 66 19.54 -5.62 3.08
N GLY A 67 19.84 -5.77 4.37
CA GLY A 67 20.67 -4.80 5.12
C GLY A 67 22.08 -4.65 4.53
N VAL A 68 22.72 -5.76 4.13
CA VAL A 68 24.03 -5.73 3.46
C VAL A 68 23.93 -5.08 2.08
N VAL A 69 22.89 -5.41 1.30
CA VAL A 69 22.66 -4.79 -0.02
C VAL A 69 22.41 -3.29 0.09
N ALA A 70 21.67 -2.85 1.11
CA ALA A 70 21.36 -1.44 1.31
C ALA A 70 22.60 -0.61 1.72
N THR A 71 23.53 -1.22 2.46
CA THR A 71 24.77 -0.56 2.91
C THR A 71 25.87 -0.62 1.86
N GLN A 72 25.96 -1.71 1.08
CA GLN A 72 26.86 -1.87 -0.06
C GLN A 72 26.06 -2.24 -1.33
N PRO A 73 25.66 -1.26 -2.15
CA PRO A 73 24.86 -1.51 -3.35
C PRO A 73 25.65 -2.17 -4.48
N ASP A 74 26.98 -2.05 -4.50
CA ASP A 74 27.83 -2.67 -5.53
C ASP A 74 27.93 -4.19 -5.31
N ALA A 75 27.41 -4.96 -6.27
CA ALA A 75 27.41 -6.41 -6.21
C ALA A 75 28.81 -7.02 -6.39
N GLU A 76 29.68 -6.40 -7.19
CA GLU A 76 31.04 -6.89 -7.42
C GLU A 76 31.88 -6.74 -6.15
N VAL A 77 31.72 -5.64 -5.43
CA VAL A 77 32.36 -5.42 -4.12
C VAL A 77 31.91 -6.47 -3.11
N ARG A 78 30.60 -6.76 -3.02
CA ARG A 78 30.10 -7.80 -2.11
C ARG A 78 30.60 -9.19 -2.48
N MET A 79 30.72 -9.48 -3.77
CA MET A 79 31.25 -10.77 -4.23
C MET A 79 32.73 -10.92 -3.87
N ALA A 80 33.53 -9.87 -4.09
CA ALA A 80 34.94 -9.87 -3.74
C ALA A 80 35.19 -10.04 -2.23
N GLN A 81 34.30 -9.51 -1.39
CA GLN A 81 34.40 -9.62 0.07
C GLN A 81 33.92 -10.97 0.63
N ARG A 82 33.22 -11.79 -0.17
CA ARG A 82 32.56 -13.01 0.34
C ARG A 82 33.54 -14.00 0.97
N SER A 83 34.71 -14.17 0.36
CA SER A 83 35.75 -15.08 0.84
C SER A 83 36.37 -14.67 2.19
N GLU A 84 36.12 -13.43 2.65
CA GLU A 84 36.63 -12.98 3.95
C GLU A 84 35.83 -13.57 5.12
N TYR A 85 34.59 -14.01 4.88
CA TYR A 85 33.66 -14.36 5.97
C TYR A 85 32.87 -15.66 5.75
N ASP A 86 32.92 -16.27 4.55
CA ASP A 86 32.10 -17.44 4.21
C ASP A 86 32.54 -18.74 4.87
N ASP A 87 33.85 -18.89 5.14
CA ASP A 87 34.42 -20.02 5.88
C ASP A 87 34.87 -19.66 7.31
N ASP A 88 34.64 -18.43 7.77
CA ASP A 88 35.03 -17.97 9.11
C ASP A 88 33.92 -18.27 10.16
N PRO A 89 34.19 -19.10 11.19
CA PRO A 89 33.18 -19.48 12.17
C PRO A 89 32.58 -18.32 12.95
N ASP A 90 33.39 -17.31 13.30
CA ASP A 90 32.92 -16.14 14.06
C ASP A 90 31.94 -15.31 13.20
N SER A 91 32.25 -15.15 11.91
CA SER A 91 31.38 -14.51 10.94
C SER A 91 30.07 -15.28 10.72
N LEU A 92 30.12 -16.61 10.65
CA LEU A 92 28.92 -17.45 10.52
C LEU A 92 28.01 -17.34 11.76
N ILE A 93 28.60 -17.30 12.95
CA ILE A 93 27.88 -17.06 14.20
C ILE A 93 27.27 -15.65 14.22
N ALA A 94 28.03 -14.63 13.78
CA ALA A 94 27.54 -13.26 13.70
C ALA A 94 26.36 -13.13 12.72
N ALA A 95 26.43 -13.76 11.55
CA ALA A 95 25.33 -13.80 10.60
C ALA A 95 24.08 -14.48 11.20
N SER A 96 24.27 -15.59 11.91
CA SER A 96 23.19 -16.28 12.62
C SER A 96 22.50 -15.38 13.66
N GLN A 97 23.28 -14.59 14.40
CA GLN A 97 22.76 -13.66 15.41
C GLN A 97 21.91 -12.53 14.78
N VAL A 98 22.30 -12.02 13.61
CA VAL A 98 21.52 -11.02 12.88
C VAL A 98 20.18 -11.61 12.42
N ILE A 99 20.21 -12.83 11.86
CA ILE A 99 18.99 -13.55 11.46
C ILE A 99 18.07 -13.78 12.66
N ALA A 100 18.62 -14.21 13.80
CA ALA A 100 17.84 -14.42 15.03
C ALA A 100 17.17 -13.12 15.51
N THR A 101 17.84 -11.96 15.34
CA THR A 101 17.29 -10.65 15.69
C THR A 101 16.11 -10.29 14.80
N HIS A 102 16.20 -10.47 13.49
CA HIS A 102 15.08 -10.25 12.58
C HIS A 102 13.95 -11.27 12.78
N PHE A 103 14.28 -12.54 13.00
CA PHE A 103 13.28 -13.58 13.21
C PHE A 103 12.47 -13.33 14.47
N ARG A 104 13.06 -12.77 15.54
CA ARG A 104 12.31 -12.32 16.71
C ARG A 104 11.23 -11.30 16.33
N THR A 105 11.55 -10.33 15.47
CA THR A 105 10.59 -9.31 15.01
C THR A 105 9.51 -9.93 14.13
N VAL A 106 9.88 -10.79 13.17
CA VAL A 106 8.92 -11.48 12.30
C VAL A 106 8.00 -12.38 13.11
N ALA A 107 8.53 -13.16 14.06
CA ALA A 107 7.72 -14.00 14.94
C ALA A 107 6.75 -13.17 15.79
N ALA A 108 7.18 -12.04 16.34
CA ALA A 108 6.30 -11.14 17.09
C ALA A 108 5.19 -10.52 16.20
N ALA A 109 5.51 -10.20 14.94
CA ALA A 109 4.51 -9.71 13.97
C ALA A 109 3.45 -10.77 13.62
N ASN A 110 3.79 -12.06 13.72
CA ASN A 110 2.93 -13.20 13.41
C ASN A 110 2.29 -13.84 14.65
N ASP A 111 2.29 -13.16 15.80
CA ASP A 111 1.85 -13.69 17.10
C ASP A 111 2.40 -15.10 17.41
N TYR A 112 3.65 -15.33 17.01
CA TYR A 112 4.37 -16.60 17.17
C TYR A 112 3.67 -17.82 16.54
N TRP A 113 2.77 -17.62 15.57
CA TRP A 113 1.97 -18.69 14.94
C TRP A 113 1.24 -19.57 15.96
N ARG A 114 0.76 -18.95 17.05
CA ARG A 114 -0.02 -19.64 18.08
C ARG A 114 -1.42 -19.92 17.52
N GLU A 115 -1.87 -21.17 17.66
CA GLU A 115 -3.27 -21.58 17.50
C GLU A 115 -4.03 -21.46 18.83
#